data_AF-A0A017HTM0-F1
#
_entry.id   AF-A0A017HTM0-F1
#
_cell.length_a   1.000
_cell.length_b   1.000
_cell.length_c   1.000
_cell.angle_alpha   90.00
_cell.angle_beta   90.00
_cell.angle_gamma   90.00
#
_symmetry.space_group_name_H-M   'P 1'
#
loop_
_entity.id
_entity.type
_entity.pdbx_description
1 polymer ?
#
loop_
_entity_poly.entity_id
_entity_poly.type
_entity_poly.pdbx_seq_one_letter_code
_entity_poly.pdbx_strand_id
1 'polypeptide(L)'
;MTYARLVAAAVLAVVAVPALAEDVAYQVVNDSSSTLVGFYTSPLSDPNWSGNLVTEGNALGSGESGTVSITDGSDACDYDVKFEFEDGSELTDQVNVCDVATYTLSDGE
;
A
#
# COMPACT_ATOMS: atom_id res chain seq x y z
N MET A 1 -64.60 -2.13 19.85
CA MET A 1 -63.70 -0.99 20.15
C MET A 1 -62.38 -1.58 20.59
N THR A 2 -61.47 -1.89 19.68
CA THR A 2 -60.46 -1.02 19.04
C THR A 2 -59.11 -1.38 19.63
N TYR A 3 -58.28 -1.98 18.78
CA TYR A 3 -56.94 -2.48 19.03
C TYR A 3 -55.97 -1.32 19.24
N ALA A 4 -55.01 -1.48 20.14
CA ALA A 4 -53.77 -0.71 20.10
C ALA A 4 -52.60 -1.62 20.47
N ARG A 5 -52.06 -2.33 19.48
CA ARG A 5 -50.73 -2.95 19.58
C ARG A 5 -49.70 -1.85 19.33
N LEU A 6 -49.07 -1.37 20.40
CA LEU A 6 -47.93 -0.46 20.28
C LEU A 6 -46.72 -1.28 19.81
N VAL A 7 -46.32 -1.05 18.56
CA VAL A 7 -45.11 -1.61 17.96
C VAL A 7 -43.92 -0.82 18.53
N ALA A 8 -43.07 -1.48 19.31
CA ALA A 8 -41.82 -0.91 19.79
C ALA A 8 -40.82 -0.85 18.62
N ALA A 9 -40.54 0.35 18.12
CA ALA A 9 -39.51 0.57 17.11
C ALA A 9 -38.12 0.47 17.77
N ALA A 10 -37.41 -0.62 17.52
CA ALA A 10 -36.02 -0.77 17.92
C ALA A 10 -35.15 0.10 17.00
N VAL A 11 -34.60 1.19 17.54
CA VAL A 11 -33.63 2.03 16.84
C VAL A 11 -32.27 1.32 16.90
N LEU A 12 -31.86 0.71 15.77
CA LEU A 12 -30.50 0.21 15.60
C LEU A 12 -29.59 1.42 15.32
N ALA A 13 -28.90 1.89 16.37
CA ALA A 13 -27.82 2.87 16.21
C ALA A 13 -26.61 2.15 15.60
N VAL A 14 -26.34 2.40 14.32
CA VAL A 14 -25.10 1.97 13.67
C VAL A 14 -23.99 2.87 14.18
N VAL A 15 -23.11 2.34 15.04
CA VAL A 15 -21.87 3.01 15.40
C VAL A 15 -20.90 2.86 14.23
N ALA A 16 -20.70 3.93 13.47
CA ALA A 16 -19.59 4.00 12.52
C ALA A 16 -18.30 4.14 13.33
N VAL A 17 -17.49 3.09 13.34
CA VAL A 17 -16.10 3.21 13.81
C VAL A 17 -15.31 4.03 12.78
N PRO A 18 -14.54 5.04 13.20
CA PRO A 18 -13.63 5.72 12.30
C PRO A 18 -12.58 4.71 11.82
N ALA A 19 -12.43 4.59 10.51
CA ALA A 19 -11.24 3.96 9.94
C ALA A 19 -10.08 4.96 10.13
N LEU A 20 -9.01 4.49 10.75
CA LEU A 20 -7.79 5.27 10.91
C LEU A 20 -6.91 4.89 9.72
N ALA A 21 -6.78 5.79 8.74
CA ALA A 21 -5.78 5.64 7.70
C ALA A 21 -4.40 5.68 8.39
N GLU A 22 -3.74 4.52 8.47
CA GLU A 22 -2.40 4.42 9.04
C GLU A 22 -1.39 4.81 7.97
N ASP A 23 -0.53 5.79 8.28
CA ASP A 23 0.64 6.09 7.46
C ASP A 23 1.61 4.91 7.56
N VAL A 24 1.66 4.07 6.53
CA VAL A 24 2.53 2.89 6.52
C VAL A 24 3.92 3.28 6.05
N ALA A 25 4.91 3.12 6.92
CA ALA A 25 6.33 3.22 6.56
C ALA A 25 6.84 1.84 6.15
N TYR A 26 7.24 1.74 4.88
CA TYR A 26 7.66 0.48 4.25
C TYR A 26 9.15 0.58 3.90
N GLN A 27 9.95 -0.42 4.29
CA GLN A 27 11.36 -0.45 3.96
C GLN A 27 11.58 -1.21 2.65
N VAL A 28 12.22 -0.59 1.67
CA VAL A 28 12.71 -1.28 0.47
C VAL A 28 14.21 -1.50 0.64
N VAL A 29 14.66 -2.73 0.38
CA VAL A 29 16.07 -3.13 0.38
C VAL A 29 16.39 -3.62 -1.02
N ASN A 30 17.37 -2.99 -1.67
CA ASN A 30 17.83 -3.42 -2.99
C ASN A 30 19.04 -4.34 -2.83
N ASP A 31 18.82 -5.65 -2.78
CA ASP A 31 19.89 -6.68 -2.82
C ASP A 31 20.11 -7.21 -4.25
N SER A 32 19.49 -6.57 -5.25
CA SER A 32 19.69 -6.89 -6.67
C SER A 32 20.96 -6.23 -7.21
N SER A 33 21.31 -6.61 -8.44
CA SER A 33 22.47 -6.08 -9.17
C SER A 33 22.22 -4.74 -9.89
N SER A 34 20.96 -4.28 -9.96
CA SER A 34 20.55 -3.09 -10.72
C SER A 34 20.03 -1.99 -9.79
N THR A 35 20.24 -0.72 -10.15
CA THR A 35 19.75 0.42 -9.36
C THR A 35 18.24 0.52 -9.48
N LEU A 36 17.52 0.61 -8.36
CA LEU A 36 16.09 0.91 -8.33
C LEU A 36 15.89 2.41 -8.58
N VAL A 37 15.20 2.75 -9.67
CA VAL A 37 14.96 4.13 -10.10
C VAL A 37 13.49 4.54 -10.02
N GLY A 38 12.58 3.57 -9.88
CA GLY A 38 11.16 3.82 -9.70
C GLY A 38 10.51 2.84 -8.73
N PHE A 39 9.66 3.36 -7.85
CA PHE A 39 8.78 2.56 -7.00
C PHE A 39 7.38 3.14 -7.00
N TYR A 40 6.39 2.31 -7.27
CA TYR A 40 4.99 2.71 -7.41
C TYR A 40 4.09 1.73 -6.68
N THR A 41 2.97 2.23 -6.19
CA THR A 41 1.96 1.45 -5.46
C THR A 41 0.58 1.71 -6.03
N SER A 42 -0.28 0.70 -6.06
CA SER A 42 -1.69 0.81 -6.43
C SER A 42 -2.53 -0.02 -5.46
N PRO A 43 -3.53 0.54 -4.75
CA PRO A 43 -4.47 -0.27 -3.99
C PRO A 43 -5.16 -1.26 -4.93
N LEU A 44 -5.43 -2.51 -4.52
CA LEU A 44 -6.10 -3.47 -5.43
C LEU A 44 -7.48 -3.01 -5.94
N SER A 45 -8.13 -2.11 -5.21
CA SER A 45 -9.41 -1.51 -5.60
C SER A 45 -9.31 -0.41 -6.64
N ASP A 46 -8.11 0.11 -6.92
CA ASP A 46 -7.85 1.22 -7.83
C ASP A 46 -6.74 0.83 -8.83
N PRO A 47 -7.00 0.85 -10.15
CA PRO A 47 -5.99 0.51 -11.15
C PRO A 47 -4.95 1.63 -11.41
N ASN A 48 -5.05 2.78 -10.74
CA ASN A 48 -4.15 3.89 -10.94
C ASN A 48 -2.91 3.81 -10.03
N TRP A 49 -1.73 3.74 -10.65
CA TRP A 49 -0.45 3.83 -9.95
C TRP A 49 -0.24 5.17 -9.26
N SER A 50 0.42 5.14 -8.11
CA SER A 50 0.92 6.31 -7.41
C SER A 50 1.96 7.09 -8.23
N GLY A 51 2.35 8.26 -7.74
CA GLY A 51 3.60 8.87 -8.16
C GLY A 51 4.80 8.00 -7.76
N ASN A 52 5.95 8.24 -8.39
CA ASN A 52 7.20 7.57 -8.04
C ASN A 52 7.60 7.93 -6.60
N LEU A 53 7.63 6.93 -5.73
CA LEU A 53 7.99 7.04 -4.32
C LEU A 53 9.51 7.11 -4.09
N VAL A 54 10.30 6.72 -5.10
CA VAL A 54 11.77 6.81 -5.14
C VAL A 54 12.15 7.94 -6.10
N THR A 55 12.18 9.17 -5.61
CA THR A 55 12.41 10.36 -6.45
C THR A 55 13.86 10.45 -6.96
N GLU A 56 14.09 11.21 -8.05
CA GLU A 56 15.43 11.52 -8.56
C GLU A 56 16.35 12.03 -7.44
N GLY A 57 17.41 11.28 -7.13
CA GLY A 57 18.34 11.54 -6.02
C GLY A 57 18.20 10.62 -4.80
N ASN A 58 17.12 9.84 -4.72
CA ASN A 58 16.89 8.81 -3.71
C ASN A 58 16.82 7.40 -4.31
N ALA A 59 17.26 7.24 -5.57
CA ALA A 59 17.43 5.94 -6.20
C ALA A 59 18.24 5.02 -5.28
N LEU A 60 17.85 3.75 -5.20
CA LEU A 60 18.52 2.77 -4.35
C LEU A 60 19.45 1.94 -5.23
N GLY A 61 20.74 2.19 -5.14
CA GLY A 61 21.77 1.33 -5.75
C GLY A 61 21.80 -0.06 -5.11
N SER A 62 22.59 -0.95 -5.71
CA SER A 62 22.81 -2.30 -5.18
C SER A 62 23.38 -2.25 -3.75
N GLY A 63 22.76 -2.99 -2.84
CA GLY A 63 23.06 -3.04 -1.42
C GLY A 63 22.48 -1.88 -0.59
N GLU A 64 21.74 -0.95 -1.19
CA GLU A 64 21.13 0.18 -0.51
C GLU A 64 19.69 -0.10 -0.06
N SER A 65 19.21 0.67 0.91
CA SER A 65 17.85 0.56 1.41
C SER A 65 17.24 1.93 1.68
N GLY A 66 15.96 2.10 1.39
CA GLY A 66 15.22 3.33 1.62
C GLY A 66 13.85 3.07 2.23
N THR A 67 13.41 3.96 3.12
CA THR A 67 12.05 3.92 3.65
C THR A 67 11.15 4.77 2.78
N VAL A 68 10.03 4.22 2.38
CA VAL A 68 8.99 4.88 1.59
C VAL A 68 7.71 4.90 2.40
N SER A 69 7.01 6.03 2.40
CA SER A 69 5.74 6.19 3.11
C SER A 69 4.61 6.15 2.10
N ILE A 70 3.64 5.27 2.32
CA ILE A 70 2.40 5.22 1.55
C ILE A 70 1.39 6.09 2.30
N THR A 71 1.13 7.29 1.78
CA THR A 71 0.21 8.27 2.39
C THR A 71 -0.90 8.64 1.39
N ASP A 72 -1.64 7.65 0.94
CA ASP A 72 -2.75 7.83 -0.02
C ASP A 72 -4.10 8.10 0.66
N GLY A 73 -4.14 8.04 2.00
CA GLY A 73 -5.35 8.19 2.81
C GLY A 73 -6.31 7.00 2.69
N SER A 74 -5.83 5.87 2.15
CA SER A 74 -6.56 4.61 2.07
C SER A 74 -6.43 3.83 3.37
N ASP A 75 -7.47 3.05 3.68
CA ASP A 75 -7.43 2.01 4.73
C ASP A 75 -7.13 0.62 4.15
N ALA A 76 -6.72 0.55 2.87
CA ALA A 76 -6.38 -0.70 2.22
C ALA A 76 -5.06 -1.25 2.77
N CYS A 77 -4.94 -2.58 2.79
CA CYS A 77 -3.70 -3.27 3.14
C CYS A 77 -3.09 -4.01 1.94
N ASP A 78 -3.91 -4.45 0.99
CA ASP A 78 -3.43 -5.17 -0.19
C ASP A 78 -3.17 -4.20 -1.34
N TYR A 79 -1.93 -4.19 -1.82
CA TYR A 79 -1.45 -3.32 -2.89
C TYR A 79 -0.74 -4.14 -3.96
N ASP A 80 -0.91 -3.69 -5.20
CA ASP A 80 0.05 -3.98 -6.25
C ASP A 80 1.24 -3.01 -6.10
N VAL A 81 2.44 -3.55 -6.15
CA VAL A 81 3.70 -2.80 -6.14
C VAL A 81 4.42 -2.99 -7.46
N LYS A 82 5.06 -1.92 -7.94
CA LYS A 82 5.89 -1.95 -9.14
C LYS A 82 7.24 -1.32 -8.88
N PHE A 83 8.28 -2.02 -9.28
CA PHE A 83 9.67 -1.60 -9.18
C PHE A 83 10.25 -1.47 -10.59
N GLU A 84 10.87 -0.33 -10.89
CA GLU A 84 11.55 -0.05 -12.15
C GLU A 84 13.05 0.14 -11.88
N PHE A 85 13.87 -0.56 -12.67
CA PHE A 85 15.32 -0.55 -12.51
C PHE A 85 16.03 0.20 -13.65
N GLU A 86 17.25 0.66 -13.39
CA GLU A 86 18.04 1.47 -14.33
C GLU A 86 18.39 0.72 -15.64
N ASP A 87 18.46 -0.61 -15.59
CA ASP A 87 18.67 -1.47 -16.76
C ASP A 87 17.39 -1.68 -17.61
N GLY A 88 16.27 -1.10 -17.18
CA GLY A 88 14.97 -1.17 -17.84
C GLY A 88 14.15 -2.41 -17.50
N SER A 89 14.62 -3.24 -16.56
CA SER A 89 13.80 -4.31 -16.01
C SER A 89 12.72 -3.76 -15.07
N GLU A 90 11.63 -4.52 -14.94
CA GLU A 90 10.51 -4.20 -14.06
C GLU A 90 10.10 -5.43 -13.28
N LEU A 91 9.77 -5.24 -12.00
CA LEU A 91 9.17 -6.24 -11.14
C LEU A 91 7.81 -5.73 -10.68
N THR A 92 6.77 -6.56 -10.78
CA THR A 92 5.45 -6.27 -10.22
C THR A 92 5.04 -7.40 -9.31
N ASP A 93 4.54 -7.08 -8.13
CA ASP A 93 4.12 -8.04 -7.12
C ASP A 93 2.91 -7.53 -6.35
N GLN A 94 2.22 -8.42 -5.63
CA GLN A 94 1.11 -8.07 -4.77
C GLN A 94 1.51 -8.31 -3.30
N VAL A 95 1.45 -7.25 -2.50
CA VAL A 95 1.90 -7.28 -1.10
C VAL A 95 0.81 -6.80 -0.16
N ASN A 96 0.81 -7.31 1.07
CA ASN A 96 0.03 -6.76 2.15
C ASN A 96 0.92 -5.83 2.98
N VAL A 97 0.75 -4.52 2.81
CA VAL A 97 1.61 -3.50 3.44
C VAL A 97 1.36 -3.33 4.95
N CYS A 98 0.23 -3.83 5.45
CA CYS A 98 -0.09 -3.82 6.87
C CYS A 98 0.64 -4.95 7.63
N ASP A 99 0.88 -6.08 6.95
CA ASP A 99 1.55 -7.26 7.53
C ASP A 99 3.06 -7.26 7.27
N VAL A 100 3.51 -6.60 6.21
CA VAL A 100 4.91 -6.59 5.76
C VAL A 100 5.53 -5.21 6.00
N ALA A 101 6.63 -5.16 6.75
CA ALA A 101 7.35 -3.91 6.99
C ALA A 101 8.55 -3.72 6.03
N THR A 102 8.94 -4.76 5.29
CA THR A 102 10.16 -4.73 4.45
C THR A 102 9.99 -5.60 3.21
N TYR A 103 10.41 -5.07 2.06
CA TYR A 103 10.54 -5.80 0.80
C TYR A 103 12.00 -5.81 0.37
N THR A 104 12.50 -6.99 0.01
CA THR A 104 13.88 -7.16 -0.45
C THR A 104 13.84 -7.55 -1.91
N LEU A 105 14.45 -6.72 -2.75
CA LEU A 105 14.60 -6.97 -4.19
C LEU A 105 15.82 -7.85 -4.39
N SER A 106 15.68 -8.95 -5.13
CA SER A 106 16.77 -9.85 -5.45
C SER A 106 16.82 -10.18 -6.94
N ASP A 107 18.01 -10.57 -7.43
CA ASP A 107 18.15 -11.00 -8.81
C ASP A 107 17.42 -12.34 -9.04
N GLY A 108 16.48 -12.38 -9.99
CA GLY A 108 15.79 -13.61 -10.42
C GLY A 108 14.31 -13.71 -10.04
N GLU A 109 13.70 -12.62 -9.58
CA GLU A 109 12.25 -12.45 -9.39
C GLU A 109 11.53 -11.97 -10.66
#